data_AF-A0A7S2ZWI9-F1
#
_entry.id   AF-A0A7S2ZWI9-F1
#
_cell.length_a   1.000
_cell.length_b   1.000
_cell.length_c   1.000
_cell.angle_alpha   90.00
_cell.angle_beta   90.00
_cell.angle_gamma   90.00
#
_symmetry.space_group_name_H-M   'P 1'
#
loop_
_entity.id
_entity.type
_entity.pdbx_description
1 polymer ?
#
loop_
_entity_poly.entity_id
_entity_poly.type
_entity_poly.pdbx_seq_one_letter_code
_entity_poly.pdbx_strand_id
1 'polypeptide(L)'
;MDKGAQEMLESIRKNRLLRERGGYSDDDEQESGDGDDDEDDEDYDDEELLRASRRRRRRKKRNQARDSVKSYLQEIGKTKLLKAEMEIELARSIQMLLGLERTRSEFIEKVGRSPTDAEWAQECDLDYSQFKKNLYCGRLAKEKMVSANLRLVVSIAKKYLNRGLSFQDLIQEGSIGLIKGTEKFDADKGFKFSTYATWWIRQSITRAIADFSRPIRLPVHVNDTM
;
A
#
# COMPACT_ATOMS: atom_id res chain seq x y z
N MET A 1 -13.89 -5.87 -46.61
CA MET A 1 -12.92 -6.64 -45.81
C MET A 1 -11.65 -5.83 -45.73
N ASP A 2 -11.08 -5.77 -44.54
CA ASP A 2 -10.42 -4.62 -43.94
C ASP A 2 -9.01 -4.34 -44.49
N LYS A 3 -8.84 -3.20 -45.19
CA LYS A 3 -7.55 -2.74 -45.73
C LYS A 3 -6.58 -2.32 -44.61
N GLY A 4 -7.08 -1.92 -43.44
CA GLY A 4 -6.25 -1.47 -42.32
C GLY A 4 -5.44 -2.59 -41.66
N ALA A 5 -5.97 -3.82 -41.64
CA ALA A 5 -5.29 -4.98 -41.09
C ALA A 5 -4.11 -5.46 -41.96
N GLN A 6 -4.19 -5.27 -43.29
CA GLN A 6 -3.12 -5.62 -44.22
C GLN A 6 -1.94 -4.63 -44.13
N GLU A 7 -2.20 -3.32 -44.02
CA GLU A 7 -1.15 -2.31 -43.85
C GLU A 7 -0.40 -2.43 -42.51
N MET A 8 -1.09 -2.88 -41.45
CA MET A 8 -0.47 -3.07 -40.14
C MET A 8 0.46 -4.30 -40.11
N LEU A 9 0.09 -5.38 -40.81
CA LEU A 9 0.93 -6.59 -40.94
C LEU A 9 2.15 -6.35 -41.84
N GLU A 10 2.03 -5.52 -42.88
CA GLU A 10 3.15 -5.12 -43.74
C GLU A 10 4.15 -4.22 -43.00
N SER A 11 3.65 -3.32 -42.14
CA SER A 11 4.48 -2.44 -41.31
C SER A 11 5.26 -3.21 -40.24
N ILE A 12 4.67 -4.26 -39.65
CA ILE A 12 5.35 -5.14 -38.68
C ILE A 12 6.42 -6.01 -39.36
N ARG A 13 6.18 -6.48 -40.60
CA ARG A 13 7.17 -7.23 -41.39
C ARG A 13 8.37 -6.37 -41.79
N LYS A 14 8.13 -5.11 -42.17
CA LYS A 14 9.19 -4.18 -42.61
C LYS A 14 10.09 -3.73 -41.46
N ASN A 15 9.55 -3.57 -40.25
CA ASN A 15 10.34 -3.21 -39.06
C ASN A 15 11.19 -4.38 -38.53
N ARG A 16 10.78 -5.64 -38.75
CA ARG A 16 11.57 -6.81 -38.38
C ARG A 16 12.78 -7.01 -39.29
N LEU A 17 12.66 -6.69 -40.58
CA LEU A 17 13.76 -6.78 -41.56
C LEU A 17 14.78 -5.63 -41.45
N LEU A 18 14.41 -4.48 -40.89
CA LEU A 18 15.33 -3.36 -40.64
C LEU A 18 16.27 -3.59 -39.45
N ARG A 19 15.95 -4.53 -38.55
CA ARG A 19 16.78 -4.86 -37.39
C ARG A 19 17.89 -5.88 -37.67
N GLU A 20 17.85 -6.56 -38.82
CA GLU A 20 18.81 -7.62 -39.16
C GLU A 20 19.91 -7.18 -40.13
N ARG A 21 20.01 -5.88 -40.49
CA ARG A 21 20.95 -5.41 -41.52
C ARG A 21 21.85 -4.22 -41.17
N GLY A 22 21.92 -3.82 -39.91
CA GLY A 22 22.80 -2.73 -39.47
C GLY A 22 23.90 -3.21 -38.54
N GLY A 23 25.05 -3.57 -39.10
CA GLY A 23 26.31 -3.73 -38.37
C GLY A 23 27.44 -2.92 -39.02
N TYR A 24 28.35 -2.42 -38.18
CA TYR A 24 29.79 -2.03 -38.34
C TYR A 24 30.08 -0.75 -37.49
N SER A 25 30.84 -0.87 -36.38
CA SER A 25 32.31 -0.66 -36.17
C SER A 25 32.67 0.85 -36.08
N ASP A 26 33.65 1.36 -35.33
CA ASP A 26 34.89 0.83 -34.73
C ASP A 26 35.41 1.81 -33.64
N ASP A 27 36.43 1.39 -32.90
CA ASP A 27 37.46 2.14 -32.13
C ASP A 27 37.35 2.36 -30.59
N ASP A 28 38.18 1.56 -29.90
CA ASP A 28 39.10 1.83 -28.77
C ASP A 28 38.53 2.26 -27.38
N GLU A 29 38.88 1.65 -26.24
CA GLU A 29 40.17 1.10 -25.82
C GLU A 29 40.04 -0.19 -24.97
N GLN A 30 41.11 -1.00 -25.05
CA GLN A 30 41.38 -2.26 -24.38
C GLN A 30 41.48 -2.15 -22.85
N GLU A 31 41.00 -3.18 -22.13
CA GLU A 31 41.86 -3.81 -21.13
C GLU A 31 41.62 -5.33 -21.12
N SER A 32 42.74 -6.01 -21.28
CA SER A 32 42.99 -7.40 -21.60
C SER A 32 43.01 -8.34 -20.38
N GLY A 33 42.82 -9.64 -20.67
CA GLY A 33 43.32 -10.76 -19.86
C GLY A 33 42.27 -11.33 -18.90
N ASP A 34 42.06 -12.63 -18.77
CA ASP A 34 42.63 -13.81 -19.42
C ASP A 34 41.55 -14.88 -19.34
N GLY A 35 41.47 -15.72 -20.36
CA GLY A 35 40.85 -17.02 -20.21
C GLY A 35 41.90 -17.96 -19.65
N ASP A 36 41.58 -18.63 -18.55
CA ASP A 36 42.14 -19.92 -18.22
C ASP A 36 40.97 -20.82 -17.81
N ASP A 37 40.68 -21.77 -18.70
CA ASP A 37 39.99 -23.01 -18.38
C ASP A 37 40.96 -23.85 -17.53
N ASP A 38 40.92 -23.65 -16.21
CA ASP A 38 41.39 -24.65 -15.26
C ASP A 38 40.15 -25.32 -14.65
N GLU A 39 39.84 -26.53 -15.14
CA GLU A 39 39.06 -27.51 -14.39
C GLU A 39 39.90 -28.00 -13.19
N ASP A 40 40.15 -27.09 -12.25
CA ASP A 40 40.55 -27.45 -10.90
C ASP A 40 39.29 -27.91 -10.17
N ASP A 41 39.15 -29.23 -10.05
CA ASP A 41 38.24 -29.90 -9.10
C ASP A 41 38.79 -29.65 -7.67
N GLU A 42 38.89 -28.37 -7.30
CA GLU A 42 39.10 -27.93 -5.94
C GLU A 42 37.86 -28.36 -5.16
N ASP A 43 38.07 -29.24 -4.19
CA ASP A 43 37.08 -29.68 -3.21
C ASP A 43 36.68 -28.48 -2.34
N TYR A 44 35.93 -27.55 -2.94
CA TYR A 44 35.36 -26.39 -2.30
C TYR A 44 34.46 -26.92 -1.20
N ASP A 45 34.86 -26.67 0.05
CA ASP A 45 34.06 -26.87 1.24
C ASP A 45 32.57 -26.61 0.91
N ASP A 46 31.79 -27.70 0.84
CA ASP A 46 30.36 -27.68 0.58
C ASP A 46 29.64 -26.70 1.54
N GLU A 47 30.19 -26.54 2.75
CA GLU A 47 29.73 -25.58 3.75
C GLU A 47 30.00 -24.12 3.34
N GLU A 48 31.11 -23.80 2.68
CA GLU A 48 31.43 -22.47 2.15
C GLU A 48 30.53 -22.09 0.96
N LEU A 49 30.28 -23.01 0.02
CA LEU A 49 29.32 -22.82 -1.07
C LEU A 49 27.89 -22.61 -0.54
N LEU A 50 27.48 -23.39 0.47
CA LEU A 50 26.20 -23.22 1.15
C LEU A 50 26.12 -21.88 1.90
N ARG A 51 27.21 -21.43 2.56
CA ARG A 51 27.30 -20.12 3.22
C ARG A 51 27.21 -18.98 2.20
N ALA A 52 27.87 -19.08 1.05
CA ALA A 52 27.82 -18.10 -0.04
C ALA A 52 26.42 -18.02 -0.66
N SER A 53 25.77 -19.16 -0.91
CA SER A 53 24.39 -19.25 -1.41
C SER A 53 23.38 -18.67 -0.41
N ARG A 54 23.53 -18.96 0.89
CA ARG A 54 22.73 -18.36 1.97
C ARG A 54 22.93 -16.85 2.07
N ARG A 55 24.17 -16.36 1.94
CA ARG A 55 24.48 -14.91 1.90
C ARG A 55 23.85 -14.24 0.69
N ARG A 56 23.95 -14.82 -0.51
CA ARG A 56 23.28 -14.34 -1.74
C ARG A 56 21.76 -14.31 -1.59
N ARG A 57 21.15 -15.38 -1.06
CA ARG A 57 19.69 -15.44 -0.77
C ARG A 57 19.26 -14.38 0.24
N ARG A 58 19.99 -14.20 1.34
CA ARG A 58 19.71 -13.16 2.35
C ARG A 58 19.82 -11.76 1.74
N ARG A 59 20.83 -11.51 0.88
CA ARG A 59 21.00 -10.23 0.18
C ARG A 59 19.85 -9.97 -0.80
N LYS A 60 19.44 -10.97 -1.59
CA LYS A 60 18.30 -10.88 -2.52
C LYS A 60 16.98 -10.56 -1.79
N LYS A 61 16.70 -11.25 -0.68
CA LYS A 61 15.50 -11.00 0.14
C LYS A 61 15.47 -9.58 0.71
N ARG A 62 16.61 -9.07 1.18
CA ARG A 62 16.73 -7.70 1.70
C ARG A 62 16.51 -6.65 0.61
N ASN A 63 17.01 -6.88 -0.61
CA ASN A 63 16.82 -5.97 -1.74
C ASN A 63 15.34 -5.95 -2.17
N GLN A 64 14.70 -7.11 -2.28
CA GLN A 64 13.28 -7.22 -2.62
C GLN A 64 12.36 -6.48 -1.63
N ALA A 65 12.63 -6.59 -0.31
CA ALA A 65 11.88 -5.86 0.70
C ALA A 65 12.06 -4.34 0.59
N ARG A 66 13.29 -3.88 0.29
CA ARG A 66 13.57 -2.46 0.03
C ARG A 66 12.82 -1.95 -1.21
N ASP A 67 12.72 -2.77 -2.24
CA ASP A 67 12.01 -2.43 -3.47
C ASP A 67 10.49 -2.35 -3.26
N SER A 68 9.93 -3.20 -2.39
CA SER A 68 8.51 -3.14 -2.00
C SER A 68 8.17 -1.84 -1.26
N VAL A 69 8.95 -1.47 -0.24
CA VAL A 69 8.75 -0.21 0.49
C VAL A 69 8.94 0.99 -0.43
N LYS A 70 9.95 0.95 -1.30
CA LYS A 70 10.23 2.04 -2.25
C LYS A 70 9.06 2.23 -3.24
N SER A 71 8.52 1.15 -3.78
CA SER A 71 7.35 1.19 -4.67
C SER A 71 6.14 1.84 -3.99
N TYR A 72 5.84 1.41 -2.75
CA TYR A 72 4.76 1.98 -1.95
C TYR A 72 4.96 3.49 -1.69
N LEU A 73 6.18 3.90 -1.31
CA LEU A 73 6.48 5.31 -1.06
C LEU A 73 6.34 6.18 -2.32
N GLN A 74 6.64 5.62 -3.49
CA GLN A 74 6.42 6.30 -4.77
C GLN A 74 4.92 6.45 -5.06
N GLU A 75 4.12 5.43 -4.78
CA GLU A 75 2.67 5.46 -5.00
C GLU A 75 1.96 6.51 -4.15
N ILE A 76 2.22 6.51 -2.83
CA ILE A 76 1.63 7.52 -1.92
C ILE A 76 2.19 8.94 -2.16
N GLY A 77 3.31 9.05 -2.88
CA GLY A 77 3.90 10.33 -3.27
C GLY A 77 3.16 11.00 -4.43
N LYS A 78 2.43 10.23 -5.25
CA LYS A 78 1.68 10.72 -6.41
C LYS A 78 0.39 11.44 -6.00
N THR A 79 -0.18 11.12 -4.85
CA THR A 79 -1.43 11.72 -4.38
C THR A 79 -1.18 13.16 -3.90
N LYS A 80 -2.05 14.08 -4.34
CA LYS A 80 -1.98 15.50 -3.95
C LYS A 80 -2.45 15.68 -2.51
N LEU A 81 -1.85 16.62 -1.80
CA LEU A 81 -2.31 17.00 -0.46
C LEU A 81 -3.69 17.67 -0.54
N LEU A 82 -4.52 17.40 0.46
CA LEU A 82 -5.84 18.02 0.58
C LEU A 82 -5.73 19.43 1.14
N LYS A 83 -6.62 20.31 0.66
CA LYS A 83 -6.89 21.61 1.29
C LYS A 83 -7.88 21.43 2.43
N ALA A 84 -7.88 22.35 3.40
CA ALA A 84 -8.77 22.30 4.56
C ALA A 84 -10.27 22.23 4.16
N GLU A 85 -10.70 22.97 3.13
CA GLU A 85 -12.06 22.92 2.61
C GLU A 85 -12.45 21.52 2.11
N MET A 86 -11.54 20.86 1.38
CA MET A 86 -11.76 19.51 0.88
C MET A 86 -11.83 18.49 2.03
N GLU A 87 -11.07 18.69 3.12
CA GLU A 87 -11.16 17.83 4.30
C GLU A 87 -12.58 17.85 4.89
N ILE A 88 -13.23 19.02 4.90
CA ILE A 88 -14.60 19.19 5.41
C ILE A 88 -15.61 18.47 4.51
N GLU A 89 -15.51 18.64 3.18
CA GLU A 89 -16.41 17.98 2.21
C GLU A 89 -16.30 16.45 2.27
N LEU A 90 -15.08 15.95 2.34
CA LEU A 90 -14.81 14.52 2.44
C LEU A 90 -15.33 13.96 3.77
N ALA A 91 -15.08 14.66 4.88
CA ALA A 91 -15.57 14.25 6.19
C ALA A 91 -17.10 14.12 6.22
N ARG A 92 -17.83 15.08 5.66
CA ARG A 92 -19.30 15.03 5.57
C ARG A 92 -19.79 13.82 4.76
N SER A 93 -19.15 13.56 3.61
CA SER A 93 -19.47 12.40 2.77
C SER A 93 -19.20 11.08 3.48
N ILE A 94 -18.15 11.01 4.30
CA ILE A 94 -17.79 9.84 5.09
C ILE A 94 -18.78 9.66 6.25
N GLN A 95 -19.21 10.72 6.93
CA GLN A 95 -20.24 10.62 7.97
C GLN A 95 -21.57 10.09 7.41
N MET A 96 -21.96 10.52 6.20
CA MET A 96 -23.12 9.95 5.51
C MET A 96 -22.93 8.45 5.24
N LEU A 97 -21.76 8.02 4.73
CA LEU A 97 -21.45 6.60 4.53
C LEU A 97 -21.57 5.80 5.83
N LEU A 98 -21.02 6.31 6.94
CA LEU A 98 -21.06 5.63 8.23
C LEU A 98 -22.48 5.52 8.79
N GLY A 99 -23.32 6.51 8.53
CA GLY A 99 -24.75 6.45 8.83
C GLY A 99 -25.43 5.28 8.11
N LEU A 100 -25.17 5.12 6.81
CA LEU A 100 -25.66 3.97 6.04
C LEU A 100 -25.09 2.66 6.57
N GLU A 101 -23.78 2.58 6.84
CA GLU A 101 -23.16 1.35 7.36
C GLU A 101 -23.73 0.96 8.73
N ARG A 102 -24.13 1.93 9.56
CA ARG A 102 -24.82 1.69 10.83
C ARG A 102 -26.18 1.04 10.62
N THR A 103 -27.02 1.56 9.73
CA THR A 103 -28.34 0.95 9.44
C THR A 103 -28.18 -0.47 8.89
N ARG A 104 -27.13 -0.72 8.10
CA ARG A 104 -26.79 -2.06 7.64
C ARG A 104 -26.45 -3.01 8.80
N SER A 105 -25.65 -2.55 9.76
CA SER A 105 -25.30 -3.34 10.95
C SER A 105 -26.53 -3.66 11.79
N GLU A 106 -27.41 -2.68 12.01
CA GLU A 106 -28.68 -2.86 12.72
C GLU A 106 -29.59 -3.87 12.02
N PHE A 107 -29.67 -3.84 10.68
CA PHE A 107 -30.40 -4.84 9.92
C PHE A 107 -29.83 -6.25 10.10
N ILE A 108 -28.50 -6.39 10.07
CA ILE A 108 -27.83 -7.69 10.26
C ILE A 108 -28.15 -8.26 11.65
N GLU A 109 -28.21 -7.41 12.67
CA GLU A 109 -28.58 -7.82 14.04
C GLU A 109 -30.05 -8.25 14.13
N LYS A 110 -30.97 -7.53 13.48
CA LYS A 110 -32.41 -7.86 13.48
C LYS A 110 -32.74 -9.12 12.69
N VAL A 111 -32.14 -9.30 11.51
CA VAL A 111 -32.56 -10.31 10.51
C VAL A 111 -31.57 -11.48 10.43
N GLY A 112 -30.36 -11.36 10.97
CA GLY A 112 -29.34 -12.40 10.94
C GLY A 112 -28.69 -12.63 9.57
N ARG A 113 -28.95 -11.74 8.59
CA ARG A 113 -28.34 -11.78 7.24
C ARG A 113 -27.95 -10.40 6.76
N SER A 114 -27.09 -10.34 5.74
CA SER A 114 -26.81 -9.08 5.04
C SER A 114 -28.04 -8.62 4.25
N PRO A 115 -28.41 -7.32 4.31
CA PRO A 115 -29.46 -6.76 3.48
C PRO A 115 -29.01 -6.70 2.02
N THR A 116 -29.95 -6.89 1.11
CA THR A 116 -29.76 -6.57 -0.32
C THR A 116 -29.70 -5.05 -0.48
N ASP A 117 -29.01 -4.53 -1.51
CA ASP A 117 -28.93 -3.08 -1.75
C ASP A 117 -30.31 -2.40 -1.82
N ALA A 118 -31.34 -3.10 -2.33
CA ALA A 118 -32.71 -2.59 -2.36
C ALA A 118 -33.36 -2.52 -0.97
N GLU A 119 -33.15 -3.54 -0.13
CA GLU A 119 -33.67 -3.58 1.25
C GLU A 119 -32.94 -2.58 2.14
N TRP A 120 -31.65 -2.38 1.91
CA TRP A 120 -30.86 -1.38 2.62
C TRP A 120 -31.28 0.04 2.25
N ALA A 121 -31.56 0.30 0.96
CA ALA A 121 -32.12 1.57 0.53
C ALA A 121 -33.49 1.85 1.18
N GLN A 122 -34.35 0.82 1.28
CA GLN A 122 -35.64 0.89 1.97
C GLN A 122 -35.50 1.20 3.46
N GLU A 123 -34.60 0.51 4.18
CA GLU A 123 -34.35 0.76 5.62
C GLU A 123 -33.83 2.19 5.88
N CYS A 124 -33.18 2.81 4.88
CA CYS A 124 -32.69 4.18 4.99
C CYS A 124 -33.71 5.24 4.56
N ASP A 125 -34.93 4.86 4.15
CA ASP A 125 -35.94 5.74 3.54
C ASP A 125 -35.39 6.57 2.35
N LEU A 126 -34.48 5.99 1.58
CA LEU A 126 -33.84 6.65 0.43
C LEU A 126 -34.28 6.00 -0.89
N ASP A 127 -34.41 6.84 -1.92
CA ASP A 127 -34.50 6.34 -3.28
C ASP A 127 -33.25 5.53 -3.64
N TYR A 128 -33.44 4.42 -4.37
CA TYR A 128 -32.35 3.50 -4.72
C TYR A 128 -31.21 4.19 -5.48
N SER A 129 -31.53 5.15 -6.36
CA SER A 129 -30.52 5.91 -7.10
C SER A 129 -29.71 6.82 -6.18
N GLN A 130 -30.40 7.52 -5.26
CA GLN A 130 -29.76 8.39 -4.28
C GLN A 130 -28.90 7.59 -3.29
N PHE A 131 -29.39 6.44 -2.83
CA PHE A 131 -28.66 5.50 -1.98
C PHE A 131 -27.36 5.06 -2.65
N LYS A 132 -27.43 4.58 -3.89
CA LYS A 132 -26.26 4.11 -4.65
C LYS A 132 -25.23 5.22 -4.86
N LYS A 133 -25.70 6.43 -5.17
CA LYS A 133 -24.84 7.61 -5.32
C LYS A 133 -24.14 7.96 -4.01
N ASN A 134 -24.88 8.04 -2.90
CA ASN A 134 -24.32 8.34 -1.58
C ASN A 134 -23.28 7.30 -1.16
N LEU A 135 -23.56 6.02 -1.39
CA LEU A 135 -22.65 4.91 -1.10
C LEU A 135 -21.35 5.03 -1.91
N TYR A 136 -21.46 5.30 -3.21
CA TYR A 136 -20.30 5.49 -4.09
C TYR A 136 -19.47 6.71 -3.68
N CYS A 137 -20.11 7.88 -3.54
CA CYS A 137 -19.44 9.12 -3.15
C CYS A 137 -18.78 9.00 -1.77
N GLY A 138 -19.43 8.36 -0.81
CA GLY A 138 -18.89 8.14 0.53
C GLY A 138 -17.67 7.23 0.54
N ARG A 139 -17.71 6.11 -0.20
CA ARG A 139 -16.57 5.18 -0.33
C ARG A 139 -15.37 5.87 -0.99
N LEU A 140 -15.62 6.58 -2.09
CA LEU A 140 -14.59 7.34 -2.79
C LEU A 140 -14.01 8.44 -1.89
N ALA A 141 -14.85 9.11 -1.10
CA ALA A 141 -14.41 10.13 -0.16
C ALA A 141 -13.49 9.55 0.92
N LYS A 142 -13.84 8.40 1.49
CA LYS A 142 -13.02 7.66 2.46
C LYS A 142 -11.66 7.30 1.88
N GLU A 143 -11.65 6.71 0.69
CA GLU A 143 -10.42 6.33 -0.02
C GLU A 143 -9.53 7.55 -0.31
N LYS A 144 -10.13 8.63 -0.81
CA LYS A 144 -9.41 9.88 -1.11
C LYS A 144 -8.85 10.53 0.14
N MET A 145 -9.60 10.55 1.24
CA MET A 145 -9.16 11.11 2.52
C MET A 145 -7.99 10.32 3.11
N VAL A 146 -8.06 8.99 3.07
CA VAL A 146 -6.98 8.12 3.55
C VAL A 146 -5.74 8.26 2.67
N SER A 147 -5.88 8.10 1.34
CA SER A 147 -4.76 8.11 0.39
C SER A 147 -3.97 9.42 0.35
N ALA A 148 -4.65 10.56 0.53
CA ALA A 148 -3.98 11.86 0.64
C ALA A 148 -3.14 12.02 1.92
N ASN A 149 -3.44 11.23 2.97
CA ASN A 149 -2.83 11.32 4.29
C ASN A 149 -1.86 10.16 4.61
N LEU A 150 -1.65 9.20 3.70
CA LEU A 150 -0.70 8.10 3.92
C LEU A 150 0.74 8.57 4.19
N ARG A 151 1.13 9.72 3.63
CA ARG A 151 2.46 10.33 3.89
C ARG A 151 2.65 10.70 5.36
N LEU A 152 1.57 11.10 6.06
CA LEU A 152 1.60 11.39 7.50
C LEU A 152 1.86 10.11 8.30
N VAL A 153 1.27 8.98 7.91
CA VAL A 153 1.51 7.69 8.56
C VAL A 153 2.98 7.33 8.50
N VAL A 154 3.60 7.43 7.32
CA VAL A 154 5.03 7.13 7.13
C VAL A 154 5.91 8.04 7.99
N SER A 155 5.62 9.33 8.08
CA SER A 155 6.43 10.26 8.89
C SER A 155 6.33 9.98 10.39
N ILE A 156 5.18 9.52 10.87
CA ILE A 156 4.98 9.10 12.26
C ILE A 156 5.65 7.74 12.51
N ALA A 157 5.45 6.75 11.63
CA ALA A 157 5.96 5.39 11.76
C ALA A 157 7.50 5.34 11.83
N LYS A 158 8.20 6.24 11.11
CA LYS A 158 9.66 6.37 11.19
C LYS A 158 10.20 6.54 12.60
N LYS A 159 9.42 7.14 13.51
CA LYS A 159 9.82 7.35 14.92
C LYS A 159 9.81 6.07 15.77
N TYR A 160 9.18 5.01 15.27
CA TYR A 160 9.00 3.75 15.98
C TYR A 160 9.83 2.60 15.39
N LEU A 161 10.78 2.91 14.51
CA LEU A 161 11.72 1.94 13.94
C LEU A 161 12.54 1.24 15.04
N ASN A 162 12.98 0.02 14.75
CA ASN A 162 13.83 -0.81 15.61
C ASN A 162 13.20 -1.17 16.97
N ARG A 163 11.86 -1.18 17.07
CA ARG A 163 11.09 -1.58 18.28
C ARG A 163 10.47 -2.98 18.17
N GLY A 164 11.11 -3.88 17.43
CA GLY A 164 10.67 -5.28 17.27
C GLY A 164 9.70 -5.55 16.12
N LEU A 165 9.14 -4.51 15.48
CA LEU A 165 8.33 -4.64 14.26
C LEU A 165 9.05 -4.14 13.02
N SER A 166 8.74 -4.73 11.86
CA SER A 166 9.28 -4.25 10.58
C SER A 166 8.66 -2.89 10.22
N PHE A 167 9.36 -2.11 9.40
CA PHE A 167 8.84 -0.81 8.98
C PHE A 167 7.53 -0.92 8.17
N GLN A 168 7.37 -2.01 7.40
CA GLN A 168 6.13 -2.27 6.67
C GLN A 168 4.97 -2.50 7.63
N ASP A 169 5.18 -3.29 8.68
CA ASP A 169 4.15 -3.56 9.68
C ASP A 169 3.76 -2.28 10.43
N LEU A 170 4.73 -1.44 10.82
CA LEU A 170 4.46 -0.14 11.43
C LEU A 170 3.63 0.78 10.53
N ILE A 171 3.90 0.78 9.22
CA ILE A 171 3.11 1.55 8.24
C ILE A 171 1.69 0.98 8.14
N GLN A 172 1.53 -0.33 8.08
CA GLN A 172 0.20 -0.96 7.97
C GLN A 172 -0.64 -0.68 9.22
N GLU A 173 -0.07 -0.88 10.41
CA GLU A 173 -0.74 -0.61 11.69
C GLU A 173 -1.08 0.87 11.86
N GLY A 174 -0.18 1.76 11.43
CA GLY A 174 -0.45 3.19 11.37
C GLY A 174 -1.55 3.55 10.35
N SER A 175 -1.65 2.83 9.24
CA SER A 175 -2.69 3.02 8.21
C SER A 175 -4.05 2.57 8.72
N ILE A 176 -4.11 1.48 9.48
CA ILE A 176 -5.32 1.05 10.20
C ILE A 176 -5.74 2.13 11.21
N GLY A 177 -4.78 2.72 11.93
CA GLY A 177 -5.03 3.85 12.83
C GLY A 177 -5.59 5.07 12.07
N LEU A 178 -5.02 5.41 10.92
CA LEU A 178 -5.51 6.50 10.07
C LEU A 178 -6.94 6.26 9.59
N ILE A 179 -7.29 5.05 9.16
CA ILE A 179 -8.65 4.70 8.72
C ILE A 179 -9.64 4.90 9.88
N LYS A 180 -9.32 4.40 11.08
CA LYS A 180 -10.15 4.61 12.28
C LYS A 180 -10.30 6.09 12.62
N GLY A 181 -9.22 6.86 12.52
CA GLY A 181 -9.24 8.30 12.72
C GLY A 181 -10.08 9.03 11.66
N THR A 182 -10.10 8.53 10.42
CA THR A 182 -10.91 9.06 9.32
C THR A 182 -12.41 8.87 9.59
N GLU A 183 -12.80 7.69 10.06
CA GLU A 183 -14.20 7.38 10.37
C GLU A 183 -14.73 8.23 11.53
N LYS A 184 -13.87 8.54 12.50
CA LYS A 184 -14.25 9.29 13.71
C LYS A 184 -13.95 10.78 13.63
N PHE A 185 -13.51 11.28 12.48
CA PHE A 185 -13.16 12.68 12.33
C PHE A 185 -14.42 13.53 12.21
N ASP A 186 -14.42 14.64 12.94
CA ASP A 186 -15.50 15.61 12.98
C ASP A 186 -14.94 16.97 12.54
N ALA A 187 -15.40 17.44 11.39
CA ALA A 187 -14.94 18.67 10.76
C ALA A 187 -15.53 19.93 11.41
N ASP A 188 -16.66 19.81 12.13
CA ASP A 188 -17.34 20.96 12.73
C ASP A 188 -16.59 21.49 13.97
N LYS A 189 -15.66 20.70 14.51
CA LYS A 189 -14.76 21.10 15.62
C LYS A 189 -13.66 22.08 15.21
N GLY A 190 -13.48 22.37 13.92
CA GLY A 190 -12.55 23.40 13.43
C GLY A 190 -11.06 23.04 13.51
N PHE A 191 -10.71 21.79 13.83
CA PHE A 191 -9.32 21.32 13.81
C PHE A 191 -8.98 20.65 12.47
N LYS A 192 -7.73 20.82 12.01
CA LYS A 192 -7.22 20.12 10.83
C LYS A 192 -7.23 18.61 11.05
N PHE A 193 -7.51 17.85 9.99
CA PHE A 193 -7.56 16.39 10.08
C PHE A 193 -6.25 15.77 10.58
N SER A 194 -5.10 16.28 10.11
CA SER A 194 -3.77 15.79 10.50
C SER A 194 -3.52 15.81 12.01
N THR A 195 -4.04 16.80 12.73
CA THR A 195 -3.93 16.90 14.19
C THR A 195 -4.65 15.74 14.87
N TYR A 196 -5.89 15.47 14.45
CA TYR A 196 -6.69 14.38 15.00
C TYR A 196 -6.14 13.00 14.62
N ALA A 197 -5.80 12.81 13.34
CA ALA A 197 -5.27 11.55 12.81
C ALA A 197 -3.96 11.14 13.51
N THR A 198 -3.12 12.10 13.90
CA THR A 198 -1.85 11.83 14.59
C THR A 198 -2.05 10.99 15.85
N TRP A 199 -3.11 11.25 16.64
CA TRP A 199 -3.37 10.49 17.87
C TRP A 199 -3.73 9.03 17.55
N TRP A 200 -4.64 8.82 16.59
CA TRP A 200 -5.05 7.48 16.16
C TRP A 200 -3.92 6.66 15.54
N ILE A 201 -3.06 7.30 14.73
CA ILE A 201 -1.89 6.65 14.13
C ILE A 201 -0.92 6.20 15.23
N ARG A 202 -0.58 7.09 16.18
CA ARG A 202 0.32 6.74 17.29
C ARG A 202 -0.26 5.62 18.14
N GLN A 203 -1.54 5.73 18.51
CA GLN A 203 -2.21 4.72 19.33
C GLN A 203 -2.18 3.34 18.68
N SER A 204 -2.46 3.27 17.38
CA SER A 204 -2.46 2.01 16.63
C SER A 204 -1.05 1.41 16.57
N ILE A 205 -0.03 2.22 16.25
CA ILE A 205 1.36 1.77 16.18
C ILE A 205 1.85 1.28 17.55
N THR A 206 1.63 2.05 18.61
CA THR A 206 2.06 1.69 19.96
C THR A 206 1.38 0.41 20.44
N ARG A 207 0.08 0.27 20.18
CA ARG A 207 -0.66 -0.96 20.49
C ARG A 207 -0.10 -2.17 19.73
N ALA A 208 0.19 -2.02 18.43
CA ALA A 208 0.76 -3.09 17.63
C ALA A 208 2.14 -3.52 18.14
N ILE A 209 2.99 -2.55 18.51
CA ILE A 209 4.30 -2.86 19.12
C ILE A 209 4.11 -3.66 20.41
N ALA A 210 3.17 -3.25 21.27
CA ALA A 210 2.93 -3.98 22.51
C ALA A 210 2.44 -5.42 22.27
N ASP A 211 1.59 -5.60 21.26
CA ASP A 211 0.95 -6.87 20.94
C ASP A 211 1.85 -7.85 20.16
N PHE A 212 2.72 -7.34 19.29
CA PHE A 212 3.40 -8.13 18.26
C PHE A 212 4.93 -7.99 18.22
N SER A 213 5.55 -7.13 19.04
CA SER A 213 7.03 -7.00 19.05
C SER A 213 7.77 -8.21 19.60
N ARG A 214 7.07 -9.08 20.33
CA ARG A 214 7.64 -10.26 21.01
C ARG A 214 7.06 -11.53 20.38
N PRO A 215 7.87 -12.62 20.28
CA PRO A 215 7.37 -13.91 19.81
C PRO A 215 6.23 -14.48 20.67
N ILE A 216 6.27 -14.21 21.98
CA ILE A 216 5.21 -14.54 22.92
C ILE A 216 4.50 -13.26 23.30
N ARG A 217 3.20 -13.21 23.04
CA ARG A 217 2.34 -12.06 23.34
C ARG A 217 2.24 -11.87 24.84
N LEU A 218 2.49 -10.64 25.30
CA LEU A 218 2.27 -10.23 26.68
C LEU A 218 1.12 -9.21 26.75
N PRO A 219 0.35 -9.16 27.86
CA PRO A 219 -0.65 -8.12 28.07
C PRO A 219 -0.02 -6.72 28.10
N VAL A 220 -0.72 -5.74 27.56
CA VAL A 220 -0.23 -4.35 27.39
C VAL A 220 0.28 -3.71 28.68
N HIS A 221 -0.35 -3.98 29.83
CA HIS A 221 0.03 -3.40 31.13
C HIS A 221 1.42 -3.84 31.63
N VAL A 222 1.94 -4.97 31.13
CA VAL A 222 3.27 -5.49 31.48
C VAL A 222 4.39 -4.70 30.78
N ASN A 223 4.08 -4.04 29.65
CA ASN A 223 5.07 -3.25 28.91
C ASN A 223 5.29 -1.84 29.48
N ASP A 224 4.36 -1.30 30.29
CA ASP A 224 4.51 0.02 30.92
C ASP A 224 5.37 -0.02 32.20
N THR A 225 5.66 -1.22 32.72
CA THR A 225 6.41 -1.44 33.98
C THR A 225 7.89 -1.77 33.79
N MET A 226 8.37 -1.84 32.54
CA MET A 226 9.79 -2.08 32.18
C MET A 226 10.41 -0.85 31.52
#